data_AF-A0A8T9T4Q5-F1
#
_entry.id   AF-A0A8T9T4Q5-F1
#
_cell.length_a   1.000
_cell.length_b   1.000
_cell.length_c   1.000
_cell.angle_alpha   90.00
_cell.angle_beta   90.00
_cell.angle_gamma   90.00
#
_symmetry.space_group_name_H-M   'P 1'
#
loop_
_entity.id
_entity.type
_entity.pdbx_description
1 polymer ?
#
loop_
_entity_poly.entity_id
_entity_poly.type
_entity_poly.pdbx_seq_one_letter_code
_entity_poly.pdbx_strand_id
1 'polypeptide(L)'
;MRELAAAIAAHVPAAEASEVGEAHTSPLESKAERETVASNAIAAAPTPAAAAPTDQLRQLTQGLHYVGETEAPLEVVHYPAPPQELTPEVVRELVGEPADTPVQTQELTQFLRQQTADNGPQGSVQAANRFKALQMFLKQELDDTQVYRFGDGPRIMVYALGKTADGQLTGFKTYLSET
;
A
#
# COMPACT_ATOMS: atom_id res chain seq x y z
N MET A 1 39.43 -29.92 -1.73
CA MET A 1 38.27 -29.28 -1.09
C MET A 1 37.24 -30.37 -0.83
N ARG A 2 36.99 -30.65 0.46
CA ARG A 2 35.87 -31.36 1.12
C ARG A 2 35.36 -32.65 0.48
N GLU A 3 35.87 -33.75 1.04
CA GLU A 3 35.36 -35.11 0.96
C GLU A 3 34.42 -35.43 2.15
N LEU A 4 33.35 -36.17 1.81
CA LEU A 4 32.75 -37.30 2.54
C LEU A 4 31.89 -37.10 3.81
N ALA A 5 30.95 -38.04 3.91
CA ALA A 5 29.76 -38.09 4.75
C ALA A 5 29.92 -39.01 5.98
N ALA A 6 28.99 -38.82 6.94
CA ALA A 6 28.38 -39.80 7.87
C ALA A 6 29.20 -40.50 8.98
N ALA A 7 28.68 -40.42 10.23
CA ALA A 7 28.66 -41.41 11.35
C ALA A 7 28.17 -40.64 12.61
N ILE A 8 27.01 -40.85 13.25
CA ILE A 8 26.29 -41.98 13.87
C ILE A 8 26.94 -42.54 15.16
N ALA A 9 26.13 -42.54 16.25
CA ALA A 9 26.20 -43.33 17.50
C ALA A 9 27.35 -43.02 18.48
N ALA A 10 27.26 -43.10 19.81
CA ALA A 10 26.28 -43.39 20.87
C ALA A 10 27.00 -42.94 22.18
N HIS A 11 26.41 -42.63 23.33
CA HIS A 11 25.70 -43.48 24.28
C HIS A 11 25.55 -42.67 25.60
N VAL A 12 24.42 -42.84 26.30
CA VAL A 12 24.08 -42.33 27.66
C VAL A 12 24.81 -43.20 28.75
N PRO A 13 24.75 -43.00 30.10
CA PRO A 13 23.57 -42.83 30.99
C PRO A 13 23.85 -41.79 32.14
N ALA A 14 23.07 -41.51 33.19
CA ALA A 14 21.91 -42.12 33.85
C ALA A 14 21.20 -41.07 34.76
N ALA A 15 19.87 -41.27 34.96
CA ALA A 15 19.03 -41.18 36.18
C ALA A 15 19.19 -39.99 37.16
N GLU A 16 18.15 -39.36 37.71
CA GLU A 16 17.07 -39.87 38.59
C GLU A 16 15.75 -39.08 38.35
N ALA A 17 14.59 -39.70 38.07
CA ALA A 17 13.63 -40.38 38.94
C ALA A 17 12.60 -39.46 39.65
N SER A 18 11.34 -39.53 39.18
CA SER A 18 10.01 -39.33 39.85
C SER A 18 8.99 -39.12 38.70
N GLU A 19 8.21 -40.09 38.19
CA GLU A 19 7.17 -40.96 38.80
C GLU A 19 6.13 -40.12 39.56
N VAL A 20 4.80 -40.11 39.35
CA VAL A 20 3.71 -40.94 38.76
C VAL A 20 2.49 -39.99 38.60
N GLY A 21 1.46 -40.11 37.74
CA GLY A 21 0.94 -41.18 36.86
C GLY A 21 -0.03 -40.58 35.82
N GLU A 22 -0.24 -41.23 34.67
CA GLU A 22 -1.29 -42.24 34.41
C GLU A 22 -2.70 -41.61 34.39
N ALA A 23 -3.57 -41.74 33.36
CA ALA A 23 -3.67 -42.76 32.33
C ALA A 23 -4.77 -42.39 31.29
N HIS A 24 -4.48 -42.63 29.99
CA HIS A 24 -5.31 -43.31 28.97
C HIS A 24 -6.70 -42.71 28.57
N THR A 25 -7.18 -42.67 27.32
CA THR A 25 -7.21 -43.64 26.20
C THR A 25 -7.55 -42.94 24.86
N SER A 26 -6.87 -43.31 23.76
CA SER A 26 -7.34 -43.26 22.35
C SER A 26 -8.64 -44.11 22.15
N PRO A 27 -9.38 -44.19 21.00
CA PRO A 27 -8.89 -44.07 19.61
C PRO A 27 -9.89 -43.64 18.46
N LEU A 28 -9.29 -43.42 17.27
CA LEU A 28 -9.70 -43.81 15.91
C LEU A 28 -11.10 -43.51 15.27
N GLU A 29 -11.00 -42.96 14.05
CA GLU A 29 -11.72 -43.33 12.80
C GLU A 29 -13.14 -42.83 12.46
N SER A 30 -13.27 -42.48 11.17
CA SER A 30 -14.42 -42.74 10.26
C SER A 30 -15.15 -41.54 9.63
N LYS A 31 -14.73 -41.25 8.41
CA LYS A 31 -15.49 -40.99 7.17
C LYS A 31 -17.03 -41.26 7.22
N ALA A 32 -17.84 -40.23 6.96
CA ALA A 32 -19.13 -40.21 6.25
C ALA A 32 -19.63 -38.74 6.20
N GLU A 33 -19.52 -37.97 5.11
CA GLU A 33 -20.42 -37.88 3.93
C GLU A 33 -21.91 -37.62 4.22
N ARG A 34 -22.41 -36.49 3.65
CA ARG A 34 -23.80 -36.15 3.21
C ARG A 34 -24.83 -35.83 4.30
N GLU A 35 -25.74 -34.86 4.17
CA GLU A 35 -26.41 -34.19 3.03
C GLU A 35 -27.06 -32.87 3.57
N THR A 36 -26.87 -31.69 2.97
CA THR A 36 -27.69 -30.95 1.96
C THR A 36 -28.87 -30.06 2.47
N VAL A 37 -28.77 -28.74 2.12
CA VAL A 37 -29.81 -27.83 1.54
C VAL A 37 -30.97 -27.40 2.48
N ALA A 38 -31.42 -26.14 2.65
CA ALA A 38 -31.45 -24.88 1.89
C ALA A 38 -31.53 -23.71 2.93
N SER A 39 -31.20 -22.44 2.66
CA SER A 39 -31.86 -21.57 1.68
C SER A 39 -31.08 -20.26 1.49
N ASN A 40 -30.62 -20.06 0.26
CA ASN A 40 -30.63 -18.88 -0.60
C ASN A 40 -30.58 -17.44 -0.04
N ALA A 41 -29.75 -16.66 -0.76
CA ALA A 41 -29.81 -15.22 -1.01
C ALA A 41 -29.22 -14.25 0.04
N ILE A 42 -27.89 -14.13 0.01
CA ILE A 42 -27.24 -12.82 0.18
C ILE A 42 -26.30 -12.64 -1.00
N ALA A 43 -26.44 -11.47 -1.62
CA ALA A 43 -25.80 -11.02 -2.85
C ALA A 43 -24.31 -11.41 -2.95
N ALA A 44 -23.89 -11.68 -4.19
CA ALA A 44 -22.51 -11.92 -4.58
C ALA A 44 -21.56 -10.89 -3.94
N ALA A 45 -20.94 -11.29 -2.83
CA ALA A 45 -19.70 -10.70 -2.40
C ALA A 45 -18.63 -11.20 -3.39
N PRO A 46 -17.89 -10.31 -4.06
CA PRO A 46 -16.71 -10.77 -4.79
C PRO A 46 -15.73 -11.33 -3.76
N THR A 47 -15.26 -12.54 -4.04
CA THR A 47 -14.06 -13.18 -3.49
C THR A 47 -12.96 -12.14 -3.26
N PRO A 48 -12.18 -12.15 -2.16
CA PRO A 48 -11.05 -11.24 -1.98
C PRO A 48 -9.89 -11.68 -2.87
N ALA A 49 -10.07 -11.55 -4.19
CA ALA A 49 -8.99 -11.51 -5.15
C ALA A 49 -8.54 -10.05 -5.22
N ALA A 50 -7.30 -9.79 -4.79
CA ALA A 50 -6.57 -8.52 -4.90
C ALA A 50 -7.44 -7.25 -4.93
N ALA A 51 -7.60 -6.58 -3.79
CA ALA A 51 -8.26 -5.27 -3.75
C ALA A 51 -7.64 -4.36 -4.83
N ALA A 52 -8.49 -3.74 -5.65
CA ALA A 52 -8.03 -2.84 -6.71
C ALA A 52 -7.06 -1.78 -6.13
N PRO A 53 -6.02 -1.35 -6.85
CA PRO A 53 -4.99 -0.45 -6.33
C PRO A 53 -5.58 0.83 -5.70
N THR A 54 -6.72 1.30 -6.19
CA THR A 54 -7.44 2.45 -5.63
C THR A 54 -8.00 2.21 -4.22
N ASP A 55 -8.40 0.99 -3.87
CA ASP A 55 -8.91 0.64 -2.53
C ASP A 55 -7.79 0.67 -1.48
N GLN A 56 -6.67 0.02 -1.79
CA GLN A 56 -5.48 0.01 -0.94
C GLN A 56 -4.90 1.43 -0.80
N LEU A 57 -4.89 2.22 -1.88
CA LEU A 57 -4.49 3.61 -1.84
C LEU A 57 -5.37 4.44 -0.89
N ARG A 58 -6.69 4.21 -0.89
CA ARG A 58 -7.62 4.91 0.00
C ARG A 58 -7.36 4.57 1.47
N GLN A 59 -7.05 3.32 1.78
CA GLN A 59 -6.67 2.94 3.13
C GLN A 59 -5.36 3.61 3.57
N LEU A 60 -4.38 3.71 2.68
CA LEU A 60 -3.09 4.33 2.96
C LEU A 60 -3.20 5.84 3.19
N THR A 61 -4.07 6.53 2.45
CA THR A 61 -4.27 7.98 2.57
C THR A 61 -5.28 8.38 3.66
N GLN A 62 -6.09 7.46 4.18
CA GLN A 62 -7.16 7.77 5.13
C GLN A 62 -6.64 8.49 6.39
N GLY A 63 -7.05 9.75 6.60
CA GLY A 63 -6.61 10.55 7.75
C GLY A 63 -5.13 10.93 7.71
N LEU A 64 -4.46 10.78 6.57
CA LEU A 64 -3.11 11.25 6.34
C LEU A 64 -3.17 12.67 5.75
N HIS A 65 -2.36 13.57 6.30
CA HIS A 65 -2.29 14.96 5.87
C HIS A 65 -0.87 15.29 5.45
N TYR A 66 -0.72 16.01 4.35
CA TYR A 66 0.54 16.59 3.93
C TYR A 66 0.76 17.89 4.70
N VAL A 67 1.90 18.03 5.38
CA VAL A 67 2.21 19.21 6.20
C VAL A 67 3.30 20.03 5.53
N GLY A 68 2.90 21.16 4.96
CA GLY A 68 3.80 22.23 4.50
C GLY A 68 3.71 23.42 5.46
N GLU A 69 3.33 24.58 4.94
CA GLU A 69 2.91 25.73 5.77
C GLU A 69 1.50 25.53 6.35
N THR A 70 0.67 24.78 5.65
CA THR A 70 -0.65 24.33 6.11
C THR A 70 -0.74 22.81 5.99
N GLU A 71 -1.61 22.23 6.79
CA GLU A 71 -1.96 20.81 6.71
C GLU A 71 -3.08 20.60 5.68
N ALA A 72 -2.84 19.76 4.69
CA ALA A 72 -3.81 19.43 3.64
C ALA A 72 -4.05 17.92 3.58
N PRO A 73 -5.30 17.45 3.44
CA PRO A 73 -5.59 16.02 3.33
C PRO A 73 -5.03 15.43 2.02
N LEU A 74 -4.77 14.12 2.03
CA LEU A 74 -4.51 13.35 0.81
C LEU A 74 -5.81 12.70 0.33
N GLU A 75 -6.30 13.12 -0.82
CA GLU A 75 -7.52 12.59 -1.44
C GLU A 75 -7.17 11.64 -2.58
N VAL A 76 -7.75 10.44 -2.61
CA VAL A 76 -7.50 9.52 -3.72
C VAL A 76 -8.22 9.99 -4.98
N VAL A 77 -7.51 9.96 -6.09
CA VAL A 77 -8.04 10.30 -7.41
C VAL A 77 -7.85 9.14 -8.38
N HIS A 78 -8.78 9.03 -9.31
CA HIS A 78 -8.78 8.04 -10.37
C HIS A 78 -9.25 8.69 -11.66
N TYR A 79 -8.55 8.41 -12.75
CA TYR A 79 -8.85 8.93 -14.07
C TYR A 79 -8.74 7.82 -15.12
N PRO A 80 -9.51 7.91 -16.22
CA PRO A 80 -9.41 6.97 -17.31
C PRO A 80 -8.00 6.96 -17.90
N ALA A 81 -7.67 5.87 -18.62
CA ALA A 81 -6.41 5.75 -19.33
C ALA A 81 -6.24 6.95 -20.30
N PRO A 82 -5.13 7.68 -20.25
CA PRO A 82 -4.90 8.81 -21.12
C PRO A 82 -4.77 8.29 -22.57
N PRO A 83 -5.28 9.04 -23.57
CA PRO A 83 -5.22 8.63 -24.97
C PRO A 83 -3.81 8.71 -25.58
N GLN A 84 -2.86 9.31 -24.85
CA GLN A 84 -1.49 9.60 -25.27
C GLN A 84 -0.55 9.52 -24.07
N GLU A 85 0.76 9.72 -24.29
CA GLU A 85 1.77 9.67 -23.24
C GLU A 85 1.47 10.69 -22.11
N LEU A 86 1.91 10.37 -20.90
CA LEU A 86 1.58 11.12 -19.69
C LEU A 86 2.40 12.41 -19.57
N THR A 87 2.12 13.38 -20.44
CA THR A 87 2.76 14.70 -20.41
C THR A 87 2.08 15.61 -19.38
N PRO A 88 2.78 16.66 -18.89
CA PRO A 88 2.19 17.62 -17.95
C PRO A 88 0.92 18.29 -18.49
N GLU A 89 0.85 18.51 -19.79
CA GLU A 89 -0.30 19.13 -20.46
C GLU A 89 -1.52 18.20 -20.49
N VAL A 90 -1.32 16.91 -20.81
CA VAL A 90 -2.39 15.89 -20.79
C VAL A 90 -2.94 15.75 -19.37
N VAL A 91 -2.07 15.73 -18.36
CA VAL A 91 -2.51 15.67 -16.97
C VAL A 91 -3.32 16.92 -16.60
N ARG A 92 -2.89 18.11 -17.02
CA ARG A 92 -3.62 19.37 -16.78
C ARG A 92 -5.05 19.32 -17.29
N GLU A 93 -5.23 18.88 -18.54
CA GLU A 93 -6.56 18.72 -19.14
C GLU A 93 -7.39 17.67 -18.40
N LEU A 94 -6.77 16.55 -18.01
CA LEU A 94 -7.43 15.45 -17.32
C LEU A 94 -7.92 15.83 -15.92
N VAL A 95 -7.13 16.61 -15.17
CA VAL A 95 -7.49 17.08 -13.83
C VAL A 95 -8.38 18.32 -13.86
N GLY A 96 -8.63 18.89 -15.05
CA GLY A 96 -9.50 20.05 -15.25
C GLY A 96 -8.88 21.38 -14.79
N GLU A 97 -7.55 21.47 -14.75
CA GLU A 97 -6.86 22.72 -14.41
C GLU A 97 -6.84 23.66 -15.64
N PRO A 98 -6.91 24.99 -15.45
CA PRO A 98 -6.88 25.95 -16.55
C PRO A 98 -5.65 25.79 -17.44
N ALA A 99 -5.79 26.01 -18.75
CA ALA A 99 -4.70 25.84 -19.73
C ALA A 99 -3.49 26.78 -19.48
N ASP A 100 -3.73 27.96 -18.92
CA ASP A 100 -2.69 28.92 -18.55
C ASP A 100 -2.05 28.62 -17.18
N THR A 101 -2.55 27.63 -16.43
CA THR A 101 -1.96 27.28 -15.13
C THR A 101 -0.57 26.65 -15.35
N PRO A 102 0.50 27.21 -14.76
CA PRO A 102 1.83 26.64 -14.88
C PRO A 102 1.88 25.29 -14.19
N VAL A 103 2.58 24.34 -14.81
CA VAL A 103 2.77 23.00 -14.29
C VAL A 103 4.25 22.74 -14.05
N GLN A 104 4.58 22.24 -12.86
CA GLN A 104 5.90 21.76 -12.51
C GLN A 104 5.83 20.27 -12.19
N THR A 105 6.77 19.48 -12.71
CA THR A 105 6.89 18.07 -12.39
C THR A 105 8.03 17.83 -11.39
N GLN A 106 7.84 16.85 -10.52
CA GLN A 106 8.88 16.38 -9.61
C GLN A 106 8.69 14.90 -9.27
N GLU A 107 9.77 14.25 -8.87
CA GLU A 107 9.75 12.87 -8.40
C GLU A 107 8.92 12.70 -7.12
N LEU A 108 8.20 11.58 -7.02
CA LEU A 108 7.42 11.24 -5.81
C LEU A 108 8.29 11.22 -4.55
N THR A 109 9.48 10.63 -4.66
CA THR A 109 10.43 10.51 -3.55
C THR A 109 10.90 11.88 -3.06
N GLN A 110 11.14 12.80 -3.99
CA GLN A 110 11.56 14.16 -3.69
C GLN A 110 10.43 14.96 -3.03
N PHE A 111 9.20 14.80 -3.51
CA PHE A 111 8.03 15.45 -2.92
C PHE A 111 7.80 15.01 -1.47
N LEU A 112 7.81 13.70 -1.22
CA LEU A 112 7.50 13.12 0.09
C LEU A 112 8.71 13.06 1.04
N ARG A 113 9.89 13.57 0.64
CA ARG A 113 11.13 13.46 1.42
C ARG A 113 11.01 13.98 2.86
N GLN A 114 10.27 15.08 3.05
CA GLN A 114 10.09 15.68 4.37
C GLN A 114 9.07 14.89 5.19
N GLN A 115 8.01 14.43 4.54
CA GLN A 115 6.94 13.66 5.18
C GLN A 115 7.40 12.26 5.62
N THR A 116 8.44 11.71 4.98
CA THR A 116 9.00 10.39 5.30
C THR A 116 10.17 10.43 6.29
N ALA A 117 10.66 11.61 6.65
CA ALA A 117 11.71 11.75 7.65
C ALA A 117 11.14 11.47 9.05
N ASP A 118 11.90 10.73 9.89
CA ASP A 118 11.46 10.39 11.25
C ASP A 118 11.29 11.64 12.14
N ASN A 119 12.07 12.70 11.86
CA ASN A 119 11.94 14.03 12.44
C ASN A 119 11.27 15.02 11.46
N GLY A 120 10.31 14.55 10.67
CA GLY A 120 9.58 15.34 9.70
C GLY A 120 8.66 16.39 10.34
N PRO A 121 7.89 17.13 9.53
CA PRO A 121 7.09 18.29 9.99
C PRO A 121 6.03 17.94 11.05
N GLN A 122 5.56 16.69 11.05
CA GLN A 122 4.60 16.19 12.05
C GLN A 122 5.25 15.72 13.35
N GLY A 123 6.59 15.58 13.40
CA GLY A 123 7.32 15.03 14.55
C GLY A 123 6.88 13.61 14.96
N SER A 124 6.18 12.89 14.08
CA SER A 124 5.57 11.60 14.37
C SER A 124 6.17 10.51 13.49
N VAL A 125 6.91 9.60 14.12
CA VAL A 125 7.46 8.40 13.46
C VAL A 125 6.35 7.55 12.85
N GLN A 126 5.17 7.51 13.49
CA GLN A 126 4.01 6.79 12.95
C GLN A 126 3.57 7.39 11.61
N ALA A 127 3.44 8.72 11.54
CA ALA A 127 3.03 9.38 10.32
C ALA A 127 4.10 9.26 9.22
N ALA A 128 5.38 9.38 9.57
CA ALA A 128 6.50 9.14 8.66
C ALA A 128 6.46 7.73 8.06
N ASN A 129 6.21 6.70 8.88
CA ASN A 129 6.08 5.33 8.40
C ASN A 129 4.86 5.12 7.50
N ARG A 130 3.74 5.83 7.74
CA ARG A 130 2.59 5.81 6.84
C ARG A 130 2.91 6.43 5.49
N PHE A 131 3.64 7.54 5.45
CA PHE A 131 4.13 8.13 4.20
C PHE A 131 5.12 7.22 3.47
N LYS A 132 6.01 6.53 4.19
CA LYS A 132 6.92 5.53 3.59
C LYS A 132 6.12 4.39 2.95
N ALA A 133 5.10 3.87 3.63
CA ALA A 133 4.22 2.84 3.10
C ALA A 133 3.46 3.30 1.85
N LEU A 134 2.89 4.53 1.89
CA LEU A 134 2.24 5.13 0.73
C LEU A 134 3.20 5.29 -0.46
N GLN A 135 4.40 5.80 -0.22
CA GLN A 135 5.43 5.97 -1.25
C GLN A 135 5.85 4.63 -1.86
N MET A 136 6.04 3.59 -1.03
CA MET A 136 6.38 2.25 -1.50
C MET A 136 5.26 1.66 -2.34
N PHE A 137 4.00 1.76 -1.88
CA PHE A 137 2.83 1.30 -2.61
C PHE A 137 2.74 1.93 -4.00
N LEU A 138 2.78 3.26 -4.09
CA LEU A 138 2.69 3.96 -5.36
C LEU A 138 3.79 3.53 -6.34
N LYS A 139 5.02 3.32 -5.84
CA LYS A 139 6.14 2.86 -6.68
C LYS A 139 6.06 1.40 -7.14
N GLN A 140 5.35 0.56 -6.40
CA GLN A 140 5.25 -0.87 -6.69
C GLN A 140 4.06 -1.18 -7.59
N GLU A 141 2.96 -0.45 -7.37
CA GLU A 141 1.69 -0.75 -8.02
C GLU A 141 1.42 0.16 -9.21
N LEU A 142 2.10 1.31 -9.30
CA LEU A 142 1.92 2.27 -10.38
C LEU A 142 3.21 2.53 -11.15
N ASP A 143 3.11 2.41 -12.47
CA ASP A 143 4.16 2.75 -13.41
C ASP A 143 4.23 4.27 -13.65
N ASP A 144 5.45 4.76 -13.94
CA ASP A 144 5.73 6.18 -14.25
C ASP A 144 5.17 7.17 -13.21
N THR A 145 5.18 6.81 -11.92
CA THR A 145 4.59 7.68 -10.89
C THR A 145 5.33 9.01 -10.79
N GLN A 146 4.61 10.09 -11.04
CA GLN A 146 5.16 11.45 -11.02
C GLN A 146 4.23 12.42 -10.29
N VAL A 147 4.82 13.47 -9.71
CA VAL A 147 4.10 14.53 -9.01
C VAL A 147 3.99 15.75 -9.90
N TYR A 148 2.79 16.25 -10.08
CA TYR A 148 2.43 17.42 -10.86
C TYR A 148 1.93 18.51 -9.92
N ARG A 149 2.55 19.69 -9.98
CA ARG A 149 2.21 20.88 -9.20
C ARG A 149 1.64 21.92 -10.16
N PHE A 150 0.40 22.33 -9.94
CA PHE A 150 -0.30 23.31 -10.76
C PHE A 150 -0.46 24.62 -9.98
N GLY A 151 0.04 25.71 -10.57
CA GLY A 151 0.03 27.05 -10.01
C GLY A 151 1.38 27.51 -9.46
N ASP A 152 1.51 28.83 -9.33
CA ASP A 152 2.68 29.57 -8.88
C ASP A 152 2.34 30.59 -7.77
N GLY A 153 1.09 30.58 -7.29
CA GLY A 153 0.56 31.51 -6.30
C GLY A 153 0.40 30.91 -4.90
N PRO A 154 -0.41 31.55 -4.02
CA PRO A 154 -0.52 31.17 -2.60
C PRO A 154 -1.19 29.81 -2.38
N ARG A 155 -1.69 29.19 -3.44
CA ARG A 155 -2.24 27.84 -3.41
C ARG A 155 -1.84 27.08 -4.66
N ILE A 156 -1.15 25.97 -4.47
CA ILE A 156 -0.70 25.07 -5.53
C ILE A 156 -1.45 23.75 -5.39
N MET A 157 -2.12 23.31 -6.46
CA MET A 157 -2.72 21.98 -6.51
C MET A 157 -1.64 20.95 -6.82
N VAL A 158 -1.62 19.84 -6.07
CA VAL A 158 -0.61 18.79 -6.26
C VAL A 158 -1.29 17.46 -6.51
N TYR A 159 -0.85 16.77 -7.55
CA TYR A 159 -1.31 15.45 -7.94
C TYR A 159 -0.12 14.52 -8.06
N ALA A 160 -0.08 13.45 -7.28
CA ALA A 160 0.86 12.35 -7.48
C ALA A 160 0.12 11.25 -8.24
N LEU A 161 0.45 11.04 -9.51
CA LEU A 161 -0.27 10.13 -10.41
C LEU A 161 0.69 9.12 -11.01
N GLY A 162 0.20 7.89 -11.18
CA GLY A 162 0.89 6.83 -11.93
C GLY A 162 -0.13 5.95 -12.65
N LYS A 163 0.36 5.16 -13.61
CA LYS A 163 -0.45 4.24 -14.41
C LYS A 163 -0.60 2.92 -13.67
N THR A 164 -1.82 2.43 -13.58
CA THR A 164 -2.12 1.07 -13.14
C THR A 164 -1.81 0.05 -14.24
N ALA A 165 -1.80 -1.24 -13.90
CA ALA A 165 -1.62 -2.32 -14.88
C ALA A 165 -2.65 -2.31 -16.04
N ASP A 166 -3.86 -1.81 -15.78
CA ASP A 166 -4.92 -1.62 -16.79
C ASP A 166 -4.75 -0.33 -17.62
N GLY A 167 -3.67 0.42 -17.42
CA GLY A 167 -3.36 1.68 -18.10
C GLY A 167 -4.15 2.90 -17.57
N GLN A 168 -5.07 2.71 -16.62
CA GLN A 168 -5.78 3.81 -15.96
C GLN A 168 -4.84 4.58 -15.04
N LEU A 169 -5.16 5.85 -14.77
CA LEU A 169 -4.38 6.67 -13.85
C LEU A 169 -5.01 6.68 -12.46
N THR A 170 -4.18 6.50 -11.45
CA THR A 170 -4.61 6.68 -10.06
C THR A 170 -3.49 7.28 -9.24
N GLY A 171 -3.84 7.73 -8.04
CA GLY A 171 -2.92 8.47 -7.22
C GLY A 171 -3.63 9.27 -6.14
N PHE A 172 -2.96 10.30 -5.63
CA PHE A 172 -3.56 11.21 -4.67
C PHE A 172 -3.45 12.67 -5.11
N LYS A 173 -4.42 13.46 -4.66
CA LYS A 173 -4.47 14.91 -4.74
C LYS A 173 -4.24 15.49 -3.35
N THR A 174 -3.54 16.61 -3.30
CA THR A 174 -3.46 17.48 -2.13
C THR A 174 -3.25 18.93 -2.59
N TYR A 175 -3.06 19.85 -1.66
CA TYR A 175 -2.69 21.22 -1.99
C TYR A 175 -1.61 21.74 -1.06
N LEU A 176 -0.79 22.64 -1.58
CA LEU A 176 0.16 23.42 -0.81
C LEU A 176 -0.36 24.84 -0.71
N SER A 177 -0.14 25.47 0.44
CA SER A 177 -0.32 26.89 0.62
C SER A 177 1.04 27.53 0.83
N GLU A 178 1.29 28.64 0.15
CA GLU A 178 2.52 29.43 0.26
C GLU A 178 2.15 30.85 0.68
N THR A 179 2.83 31.40 1.70
CA THR A 179 2.59 32.77 2.21
C THR A 179 3.63 33.78 1.80
#